data_AF-A0A0B6Z2V9-F1
#
_entry.id   AF-A0A0B6Z2V9-F1
#
_cell.length_a   1.000
_cell.length_b   1.000
_cell.length_c   1.000
_cell.angle_alpha   90.00
_cell.angle_beta   90.00
_cell.angle_gamma   90.00
#
_symmetry.space_group_name_H-M   'P 1'
#
loop_
_entity.id
_entity.type
_entity.pdbx_description
1 polymer ?
#
loop_
_entity_poly.entity_id
_entity_poly.type
_entity_poly.pdbx_seq_one_letter_code
_entity_poly.pdbx_strand_id
1 'polypeptide(L)'
;QNFLIDFEGLIDDENLMHPVLSIRLVGKPVLIPGKVKNALELRGRGQYADLGQRGGECFSNLAVCTHGITIAAWMRFHRFENNMVFLSTGENSILMMYKDGYIQVSADGRGVITTPRFESG
;
A
#
# COMPACT_ATOMS: atom_id res chain seq x y z
N GLN A 1 -5.38 -15.52 -7.21
CA GLN A 1 -5.66 -14.41 -8.16
C GLN A 1 -4.56 -13.38 -7.98
N ASN A 2 -4.09 -12.76 -9.05
CA ASN A 2 -3.01 -11.77 -9.01
C ASN A 2 -3.55 -10.44 -9.52
N PHE A 3 -3.18 -9.34 -8.87
CA PHE A 3 -3.52 -7.99 -9.29
C PHE A 3 -2.24 -7.21 -9.56
N LEU A 4 -2.22 -6.46 -10.65
CA LEU A 4 -1.13 -5.56 -10.99
C LEU A 4 -1.71 -4.14 -11.07
N ILE A 5 -1.24 -3.28 -10.17
CA ILE A 5 -1.58 -1.86 -10.17
C ILE A 5 -0.39 -1.13 -10.79
N ASP A 6 -0.53 -0.70 -12.04
CA ASP A 6 0.58 -0.11 -12.82
C ASP A 6 0.53 1.42 -12.94
N PHE A 7 -0.52 2.04 -12.38
CA PHE A 7 -0.71 3.48 -12.31
C PHE A 7 -0.73 4.20 -13.67
N GLU A 8 -1.13 3.53 -14.74
CA GLU A 8 -1.05 4.09 -16.10
C GLU A 8 -2.01 5.26 -16.36
N GLY A 9 -3.16 5.28 -15.70
CA GLY A 9 -4.18 6.27 -15.99
C GLY A 9 -5.20 6.43 -14.88
N LEU A 10 -5.90 7.56 -14.94
CA LEU A 10 -7.03 7.87 -14.09
C LEU A 10 -8.31 7.76 -14.92
N ILE A 11 -9.39 7.29 -14.29
CA ILE A 11 -10.74 7.42 -14.84
C ILE A 11 -11.20 8.87 -14.63
N ASP A 12 -10.93 9.41 -13.45
CA ASP A 12 -11.19 10.80 -13.04
C ASP A 12 -10.25 11.19 -11.87
N ASP A 13 -10.44 12.38 -11.29
CA ASP A 13 -9.62 12.91 -10.18
C ASP A 13 -9.59 12.04 -8.91
N GLU A 14 -10.56 11.15 -8.72
CA GLU A 14 -10.71 10.30 -7.54
C GLU A 14 -10.59 8.81 -7.83
N ASN A 15 -10.47 8.38 -9.09
CA ASN A 15 -10.51 6.95 -9.44
C ASN A 15 -9.34 6.56 -10.34
N LEU A 16 -8.56 5.58 -9.88
CA LEU A 16 -7.46 4.99 -10.64
C LEU A 16 -7.99 3.95 -11.61
N MET A 17 -7.53 4.00 -12.87
CA MET A 17 -7.90 3.01 -13.88
C MET A 17 -7.29 1.65 -13.53
N HIS A 18 -8.14 0.63 -13.43
CA HIS A 18 -7.70 -0.74 -13.25
C HIS A 18 -8.79 -1.70 -13.81
N PRO A 19 -8.43 -2.82 -14.46
CA PRO A 19 -9.41 -3.67 -15.16
C PRO A 19 -10.39 -4.42 -14.25
N VAL A 20 -10.04 -4.60 -12.96
CA VAL A 20 -10.84 -5.41 -12.01
C VAL A 20 -11.15 -4.68 -10.70
N LEU A 21 -10.12 -4.16 -10.02
CA LEU A 21 -10.25 -3.38 -8.78
C LEU A 21 -10.89 -2.01 -9.03
N SER A 22 -11.77 -1.60 -8.12
CA SER A 22 -12.29 -0.24 -8.02
C SER A 22 -11.43 0.54 -7.02
N ILE A 23 -10.42 1.23 -7.53
CA ILE A 23 -9.41 1.90 -6.70
C ILE A 23 -9.75 3.39 -6.57
N ARG A 24 -10.09 3.81 -5.36
CA ARG A 24 -10.39 5.22 -5.04
C ARG A 24 -9.16 5.93 -4.49
N LEU A 25 -8.87 7.11 -5.01
CA LEU A 25 -7.80 7.99 -4.58
C LEU A 25 -8.37 9.05 -3.62
N VAL A 26 -7.89 9.04 -2.39
CA VAL A 26 -8.31 9.99 -1.35
C VAL A 26 -7.23 11.05 -1.16
N GLY A 27 -7.66 12.31 -1.01
CA GLY A 27 -6.76 13.44 -0.78
C GLY A 27 -6.07 13.98 -2.04
N LYS A 28 -6.56 13.62 -3.24
CA LYS A 28 -6.04 14.08 -4.54
C LYS A 28 -4.53 13.85 -4.73
N PRO A 29 -4.03 12.61 -4.58
CA PRO A 29 -2.67 12.28 -4.99
C PRO A 29 -2.50 12.41 -6.51
N VAL A 30 -1.27 12.47 -6.98
CA VAL A 30 -0.96 12.68 -8.40
C VAL A 30 -0.13 11.54 -8.96
N LEU A 31 -0.28 11.29 -10.27
CA LEU A 31 0.58 10.38 -11.00
C LEU A 31 1.84 11.12 -11.46
N ILE A 32 3.00 10.53 -11.21
CA ILE A 32 4.31 11.05 -11.64
C ILE A 32 5.11 9.95 -12.35
N PRO A 33 6.15 10.28 -13.14
CA PRO A 33 7.05 9.26 -13.67
C PRO A 33 7.65 8.40 -12.55
N GLY A 34 7.48 7.08 -12.68
CA GLY A 34 7.89 6.07 -11.71
C GLY A 34 9.10 5.24 -12.17
N LYS A 35 9.44 4.20 -11.39
CA LYS A 35 10.51 3.24 -11.75
C LYS A 35 10.11 2.39 -12.97
N VAL A 36 8.85 2.00 -13.02
CA VAL A 36 8.19 1.36 -14.14
C VAL A 36 7.00 2.23 -14.45
N LYS A 37 6.91 2.78 -15.66
CA LYS A 37 5.79 3.64 -16.08
C LYS A 37 5.57 4.82 -15.09
N ASN A 38 4.34 4.97 -14.58
CA ASN A 38 3.97 5.98 -13.59
C ASN A 38 4.01 5.41 -12.16
N ALA A 39 4.03 6.31 -11.18
CA ALA A 39 3.88 6.02 -9.78
C ALA A 39 2.86 6.98 -9.16
N LEU A 40 2.13 6.50 -8.15
CA LEU A 40 1.27 7.34 -7.34
C LEU A 40 2.11 8.10 -6.29
N GLU A 41 2.20 9.42 -6.42
CA GLU A 41 2.88 10.26 -5.45
C GLU A 41 1.92 10.61 -4.30
N LEU A 42 2.29 10.19 -3.08
CA LEU A 42 1.63 10.58 -1.84
C LEU A 42 2.50 11.59 -1.10
N ARG A 43 2.02 12.82 -0.95
CA ARG A 43 2.73 13.93 -0.28
C ARG A 43 2.36 14.08 1.20
N GLY A 44 1.69 13.09 1.78
CA GLY A 44 1.13 13.14 3.13
C GLY A 44 -0.25 13.80 3.17
N ARG A 45 -0.72 14.19 4.37
CA ARG A 45 -2.03 14.85 4.61
C ARG A 45 -3.28 13.97 4.39
N GLY A 46 -3.18 12.68 4.75
CA GLY A 46 -4.31 11.75 4.60
C GLY A 46 -4.54 11.32 3.15
N GLN A 47 -3.51 11.40 2.29
CA GLN A 47 -3.55 10.86 0.94
C GLN A 47 -3.32 9.34 0.95
N TYR A 48 -4.18 8.58 0.27
CA TYR A 48 -4.05 7.14 0.10
C TYR A 48 -4.85 6.64 -1.10
N ALA A 49 -4.52 5.43 -1.57
CA ALA A 49 -5.34 4.67 -2.48
C ALA A 49 -6.11 3.60 -1.69
N ASP A 50 -7.44 3.65 -1.74
CA ASP A 50 -8.32 2.61 -1.24
C ASP A 50 -8.56 1.60 -2.36
N LEU A 51 -8.13 0.36 -2.14
CA LEU A 51 -8.28 -0.73 -3.12
C LEU A 51 -9.69 -1.35 -3.11
N GLY A 52 -10.59 -0.82 -2.28
CA GLY A 52 -11.96 -1.27 -2.11
C GLY A 52 -12.10 -2.42 -1.12
N GLN A 53 -13.34 -2.65 -0.67
CA GLN A 53 -13.67 -3.79 0.17
C GLN A 53 -13.94 -5.03 -0.69
N ARG A 54 -13.22 -6.12 -0.40
CA ARG A 54 -13.44 -7.44 -1.02
C ARG A 54 -13.62 -8.50 0.05
N GLY A 55 -14.59 -8.26 0.95
CA GLY A 55 -14.84 -9.11 2.12
C GLY A 55 -14.94 -10.59 1.73
N GLY A 56 -14.09 -11.41 2.34
CA GLY A 56 -13.99 -12.86 2.05
C GLY A 56 -12.90 -13.25 1.06
N GLU A 57 -12.19 -12.29 0.46
CA GLU A 57 -10.98 -12.57 -0.33
C GLU A 57 -9.73 -12.54 0.55
N CYS A 58 -8.72 -13.34 0.17
CA CYS A 58 -7.44 -13.47 0.88
C CYS A 58 -6.76 -12.13 1.20
N PHE A 59 -6.84 -11.14 0.30
CA PHE A 59 -6.27 -9.82 0.55
C PHE A 59 -6.93 -9.09 1.74
N SER A 60 -8.21 -9.36 2.02
CA SER A 60 -8.99 -8.75 3.11
C SER A 60 -9.03 -9.58 4.39
N ASN A 61 -8.70 -10.87 4.32
CA ASN A 61 -8.68 -11.78 5.45
C ASN A 61 -7.61 -12.85 5.22
N LEU A 62 -6.50 -12.77 5.96
CA LEU A 62 -5.39 -13.70 5.79
C LEU A 62 -5.75 -15.16 6.15
N ALA A 63 -6.80 -15.38 6.96
CA ALA A 63 -7.23 -16.72 7.35
C ALA A 63 -7.76 -17.55 6.17
N VAL A 64 -8.21 -16.91 5.08
CA VAL A 64 -8.69 -17.60 3.87
C VAL A 64 -7.60 -17.77 2.79
N CYS A 65 -6.37 -17.35 3.07
CA CYS A 65 -5.24 -17.49 2.15
C CYS A 65 -4.65 -18.91 2.18
N THR A 66 -5.22 -19.84 1.42
CA THR A 66 -4.79 -21.26 1.38
C THR A 66 -3.34 -21.48 0.93
N HIS A 67 -2.75 -20.55 0.16
CA HIS A 67 -1.40 -20.65 -0.38
C HIS A 67 -0.49 -19.50 0.08
N GLY A 68 -0.93 -18.72 1.08
CA GLY A 68 -0.28 -17.46 1.46
C GLY A 68 -0.54 -16.34 0.47
N ILE A 69 0.22 -15.25 0.63
CA ILE A 69 0.10 -14.02 -0.15
C ILE A 69 1.48 -13.39 -0.37
N THR A 70 1.68 -12.81 -1.54
CA THR A 70 2.88 -12.03 -1.87
C THR A 70 2.44 -10.65 -2.34
N ILE A 71 3.05 -9.60 -1.76
CA ILE A 71 2.87 -8.22 -2.18
C ILE A 71 4.26 -7.68 -2.56
N ALA A 72 4.37 -7.09 -3.74
CA ALA A 72 5.59 -6.50 -4.25
C ALA A 72 5.28 -5.12 -4.85
N ALA A 73 6.11 -4.13 -4.54
CA ALA A 73 5.95 -2.77 -5.03
C ALA A 73 7.32 -2.09 -5.18
N TRP A 74 7.41 -1.17 -6.15
CA TRP A 74 8.49 -0.19 -6.20
C TRP A 74 8.09 1.02 -5.36
N MET A 75 8.89 1.34 -4.34
CA MET A 75 8.60 2.43 -3.40
C MET A 75 9.78 3.40 -3.31
N ARG A 76 9.47 4.70 -3.27
CA ARG A 76 10.43 5.76 -2.95
C ARG A 76 9.88 6.58 -1.79
N PHE A 77 10.57 6.57 -0.67
CA PHE A 77 10.18 7.34 0.51
C PHE A 77 10.82 8.73 0.43
N HIS A 78 10.01 9.79 0.48
CA HIS A 78 10.52 11.17 0.52
C HIS A 78 11.00 11.58 1.91
N ARG A 79 10.32 11.08 2.94
CA ARG A 79 10.59 11.30 4.35
C ARG A 79 10.00 10.15 5.15
N PHE A 80 10.51 9.96 6.37
CA PHE A 80 9.96 9.01 7.31
C PHE A 80 9.40 9.75 8.52
N GLU A 81 8.13 9.53 8.84
CA GLU A 81 7.47 10.07 10.03
C GLU A 81 7.02 8.91 10.90
N ASN A 82 7.28 8.99 12.21
CA ASN A 82 6.94 7.90 13.12
C ASN A 82 5.43 7.60 13.07
N ASN A 83 5.07 6.32 12.98
CA ASN A 83 3.72 5.81 12.77
C ASN A 83 3.12 6.07 11.37
N MET A 84 3.93 6.39 10.36
CA MET A 84 3.47 6.46 8.97
C MET A 84 3.11 5.05 8.45
N VAL A 85 1.89 4.90 7.93
CA VAL A 85 1.40 3.65 7.35
C VAL A 85 1.59 3.67 5.84
N PHE A 86 2.17 2.60 5.30
CA PHE A 86 2.38 2.43 3.86
C PHE A 86 1.38 1.45 3.23
N LEU A 87 0.97 0.44 3.99
CA LEU A 87 -0.01 -0.57 3.58
C LEU A 87 -0.81 -1.01 4.79
N SER A 88 -2.13 -1.13 4.62
CA SER A 88 -3.04 -1.73 5.59
C SER A 88 -4.14 -2.48 4.84
N THR A 89 -4.48 -3.69 5.28
CA THR A 89 -5.47 -4.55 4.59
C THR A 89 -6.71 -4.88 5.41
N GLY A 90 -6.95 -4.23 6.55
CA GLY A 90 -8.19 -4.40 7.33
C GLY A 90 -8.09 -5.41 8.48
N GLU A 91 -9.08 -6.29 8.65
CA GLU A 91 -9.16 -7.24 9.78
C GLU A 91 -8.20 -8.43 9.59
N ASN A 92 -7.52 -8.88 10.67
CA ASN A 92 -6.40 -9.85 10.58
C ASN A 92 -5.34 -9.43 9.55
N SER A 93 -4.92 -8.17 9.72
CA SER A 93 -4.28 -7.33 8.70
C SER A 93 -2.87 -7.75 8.32
N ILE A 94 -2.49 -7.41 7.09
CA ILE A 94 -1.12 -6.96 6.80
C ILE A 94 -1.05 -5.48 7.14
N LEU A 95 -0.05 -5.10 7.93
CA LEU A 95 0.28 -3.73 8.26
C LEU A 95 1.76 -3.50 8.01
N MET A 96 2.07 -2.56 7.11
CA MET A 96 3.42 -2.06 6.88
C MET A 96 3.47 -0.61 7.34
N MET A 97 4.31 -0.32 8.32
CA MET A 97 4.46 1.03 8.87
C MET A 97 5.90 1.36 9.20
N TYR A 98 6.23 2.64 9.18
CA TYR A 98 7.47 3.13 9.76
C TYR A 98 7.28 3.43 11.24
N LYS A 99 8.07 2.77 12.09
CA LYS A 99 8.06 2.98 13.54
C LYS A 99 9.46 2.79 14.14
N ASP A 100 9.85 3.73 15.00
CA ASP A 100 11.10 3.72 15.79
C ASP A 100 12.38 3.57 14.94
N GLY A 101 12.38 4.12 13.73
CA GLY A 101 13.52 4.02 12.80
C GLY A 101 13.45 2.85 11.83
N TYR A 102 12.42 2.01 11.90
CA TYR A 102 12.33 0.80 11.10
C TYR A 102 11.03 0.74 10.32
N ILE A 103 11.08 0.12 9.13
CA ILE A 103 9.86 -0.40 8.53
C ILE A 103 9.52 -1.70 9.26
N GLN A 104 8.34 -1.74 9.85
CA GLN A 104 7.78 -2.89 10.54
C GLN A 104 6.65 -3.44 9.68
N VAL A 105 6.68 -4.74 9.44
CA VAL A 105 5.63 -5.47 8.73
C VAL A 105 5.01 -6.44 9.73
N SER A 106 3.70 -6.40 9.89
CA SER A 106 2.98 -7.43 10.63
C SER A 106 1.92 -8.07 9.76
N ALA A 107 1.70 -9.36 9.98
CA ALA A 107 0.65 -10.16 9.37
C ALA A 107 -0.01 -10.98 10.48
N ASP A 108 -1.34 -10.87 10.61
CA ASP A 108 -2.11 -11.60 11.64
C ASP A 108 -1.54 -11.39 13.06
N GLY A 109 -1.19 -10.13 13.38
CA GLY A 109 -0.61 -9.75 14.68
C GLY A 109 0.84 -10.20 14.93
N ARG A 110 1.45 -10.95 14.01
CA ARG A 110 2.86 -11.37 14.10
C ARG A 110 3.74 -10.44 13.28
N GLY A 111 4.76 -9.86 13.92
CA GLY A 111 5.60 -8.82 13.34
C GLY A 111 6.99 -9.31 12.91
N VAL A 112 7.51 -8.69 11.85
CA VAL A 112 8.90 -8.71 11.42
C VAL A 112 9.39 -7.26 11.32
N ILE A 113 10.56 -6.99 11.87
CA ILE A 113 11.24 -5.70 11.75
C ILE A 113 12.24 -5.82 10.61
N THR A 114 12.15 -4.94 9.60
CA THR A 114 13.11 -4.94 8.48
C THR A 114 14.39 -4.22 8.87
N THR A 115 15.53 -4.67 8.34
CA THR A 115 16.80 -3.94 8.32
C THR A 115 17.03 -3.33 6.92
N PRO A 116 17.72 -2.19 6.79
CA PRO A 116 18.40 -1.39 7.82
C PRO A 116 17.46 -0.45 8.60
N ARG A 117 18.02 0.24 9.61
CA ARG A 117 17.35 1.38 10.26
C ARG A 117 17.37 2.56 9.28
N PHE A 118 16.24 3.21 9.06
CA PHE A 118 16.11 4.42 8.24
C PHE A 118 16.05 5.64 9.15
N GLU A 119 16.94 6.61 8.91
CA GLU A 119 16.93 7.89 9.62
C GLU A 119 15.76 8.76 9.13
N SER A 120 15.10 9.43 10.06
CA SER A 120 14.16 10.51 9.72
C SER A 120 14.98 11.71 9.27
N GLY A 121 14.90 12.06 7.99
CA GLY A 121 15.45 13.30 7.45
C GLY A 121 14.65 14.53 7.88
#